data_AF-A0ABD5SXN0-F1
#
_entry.id   AF-A0ABD5SXN0-F1
#
_cell.length_a   1.000
_cell.length_b   1.000
_cell.length_c   1.000
_cell.angle_alpha   90.00
_cell.angle_beta   90.00
_cell.angle_gamma   90.00
#
_symmetry.space_group_name_H-M   'P 1'
#
loop_
_entity.id
_entity.type
_entity.pdbx_description
1 polymer ?
#
loop_
_entity_poly.entity_id
_entity_poly.type
_entity_poly.pdbx_seq_one_letter_code
_entity_poly.pdbx_strand_id
1 'polypeptide(L)'
;ATPDGGTAVNSGVGPNPTHDYGGPAPTHAHESGPDRHSRVLTPVSHLAHLAWWGAAILGLVLGTIYLLRGGPEVALALGPGFDGLFTVVGIVGAVLSLYLYLIGRHYVGEGEIARARDSFGSIYDTLTHAAMETSFVTVWVLVAFLAYEYFVLFSGVNIATLAAAAGVLAPIGGAVVGLIPGCGPQILLASVYAEGGLPFSALSANAIAQDGDALFPLLAVDAKAAIVATIYNFLPAAVVGVALHFLWGPVFGMAEFGFGVL
;
A
#
# COMPACT_ATOMS: atom_id res chain seq x y z
N ALA A 1 -37.83 -57.38 16.30
CA ALA A 1 -38.65 -56.33 15.67
C ALA A 1 -37.86 -55.81 14.47
N THR A 2 -38.36 -56.13 13.28
CA THR A 2 -38.13 -55.44 12.00
C THR A 2 -38.60 -53.97 12.10
N PRO A 3 -38.28 -53.01 11.19
CA PRO A 3 -37.63 -53.15 9.89
C PRO A 3 -36.65 -52.00 9.44
N ASP A 4 -35.95 -52.25 8.32
CA ASP A 4 -35.56 -51.42 7.14
C ASP A 4 -35.20 -49.90 7.14
N GLY A 5 -34.31 -49.57 6.20
CA GLY A 5 -34.05 -48.19 5.75
C GLY A 5 -32.80 -48.04 4.89
N GLY A 6 -32.63 -48.86 3.85
CA GLY A 6 -31.54 -48.66 2.89
C GLY A 6 -31.79 -47.44 2.00
N THR A 7 -30.75 -46.64 1.75
CA THR A 7 -30.54 -45.98 0.47
C THR A 7 -29.06 -46.05 0.12
N ALA A 8 -28.72 -46.99 -0.76
CA ALA A 8 -27.54 -46.87 -1.58
C ALA A 8 -27.81 -45.75 -2.60
N VAL A 9 -27.05 -44.68 -2.54
CA VAL A 9 -26.92 -43.71 -3.63
C VAL A 9 -25.44 -43.66 -3.99
N ASN A 10 -25.10 -44.34 -5.08
CA ASN A 10 -23.84 -44.10 -5.78
C ASN A 10 -24.11 -43.03 -6.84
N SER A 11 -23.05 -42.29 -7.18
CA SER A 11 -22.88 -41.35 -8.30
C SER A 11 -23.36 -39.91 -8.09
N GLY A 12 -22.38 -39.02 -7.95
CA GLY A 12 -22.56 -37.57 -8.05
C GLY A 12 -21.39 -36.83 -7.41
N VAL A 13 -20.37 -36.53 -8.21
CA VAL A 13 -19.23 -35.63 -7.94
C VAL A 13 -19.50 -34.67 -6.78
N GLY A 14 -18.83 -34.88 -5.64
CA GLY A 14 -18.87 -33.96 -4.52
C GLY A 14 -18.22 -32.63 -4.91
N PRO A 15 -18.74 -31.49 -4.41
CA PRO A 15 -18.11 -30.20 -4.67
C PRO A 15 -16.77 -30.17 -3.95
N ASN A 16 -15.71 -29.85 -4.69
CA ASN A 16 -14.44 -29.29 -4.25
C ASN A 16 -13.85 -29.84 -2.93
N PRO A 17 -12.67 -30.50 -2.92
CA PRO A 17 -12.01 -30.87 -1.66
C PRO A 17 -11.64 -29.59 -0.90
N THR A 18 -12.53 -29.14 -0.02
CA THR A 18 -12.22 -28.18 1.03
C THR A 18 -11.11 -28.82 1.84
N HIS A 19 -9.93 -28.21 1.75
CA HIS A 19 -8.80 -28.50 2.61
C HIS A 19 -9.28 -28.64 4.05
N ASP A 20 -9.14 -29.85 4.56
CA ASP A 20 -9.52 -30.25 5.90
C ASP A 20 -8.54 -29.55 6.88
N TYR A 21 -8.91 -28.37 7.37
CA TYR A 21 -8.16 -27.64 8.41
C TYR A 21 -8.35 -28.26 9.81
N GLY A 22 -8.61 -29.57 9.90
CA GLY A 22 -8.87 -30.29 11.15
C GLY A 22 -7.66 -31.02 11.75
N GLY A 23 -6.54 -31.13 11.03
CA GLY A 23 -5.32 -31.75 11.55
C GLY A 23 -4.43 -30.73 12.27
N PRO A 24 -3.66 -31.13 13.30
CA PRO A 24 -2.55 -30.30 13.78
C PRO A 24 -1.56 -30.15 12.63
N ALA A 25 -1.64 -29.02 11.93
CA ALA A 25 -0.69 -28.68 10.88
C ALA A 25 0.71 -28.68 11.50
N PRO A 26 1.73 -29.25 10.84
CA PRO A 26 3.10 -29.04 11.26
C PRO A 26 3.33 -27.53 11.22
N THR A 27 3.42 -26.92 12.39
CA THR A 27 3.74 -25.50 12.51
C THR A 27 5.14 -25.34 11.96
N HIS A 28 5.24 -24.94 10.70
CA HIS A 28 6.44 -24.31 10.18
C HIS A 28 6.70 -23.14 11.14
N ALA A 29 7.71 -23.31 11.97
CA ALA A 29 8.19 -22.31 12.90
C ALA A 29 8.72 -21.14 12.06
N HIS A 30 7.81 -20.23 11.69
CA HIS A 30 8.18 -18.90 11.28
C HIS A 30 8.89 -18.24 12.47
N GLU A 31 9.98 -17.54 12.19
CA GLU A 31 10.87 -16.95 13.20
C GLU A 31 10.07 -16.27 14.32
N SER A 32 10.03 -16.94 15.47
CA SER A 32 9.75 -16.32 16.76
C SER A 32 10.92 -15.39 17.09
N GLY A 33 10.94 -14.22 16.43
CA GLY A 33 11.83 -13.14 16.82
C GLY A 33 11.43 -12.71 18.23
N PRO A 34 12.30 -12.83 19.25
CA PRO A 34 11.89 -12.63 20.63
C PRO A 34 11.48 -11.17 20.82
N ASP A 35 10.40 -10.93 21.56
CA ASP A 35 10.17 -9.64 22.20
C ASP A 35 11.45 -9.28 22.96
N ARG A 36 12.23 -8.35 22.42
CA ARG A 36 13.53 -8.04 23.01
C ARG A 36 13.25 -7.15 24.20
N HIS A 37 13.35 -7.69 25.41
CA HIS A 37 13.24 -6.85 26.60
C HIS A 37 14.55 -6.08 26.83
N SER A 38 14.49 -4.75 26.71
CA SER A 38 15.58 -3.84 27.03
C SER A 38 15.09 -2.78 28.00
N ARG A 39 15.86 -2.55 29.07
CA ARG A 39 15.54 -1.54 30.09
C ARG A 39 15.43 -0.12 29.52
N VAL A 40 16.01 0.12 28.35
CA VAL A 40 16.00 1.44 27.69
C VAL A 40 15.13 1.43 26.44
N LEU A 41 15.29 0.44 25.56
CA LEU A 41 14.63 0.47 24.25
C LEU A 41 13.13 0.13 24.32
N THR A 42 12.70 -0.67 25.31
CA THR A 42 11.28 -0.96 25.52
C THR A 42 10.50 0.32 25.90
N PRO A 43 10.85 1.07 26.97
CA PRO A 43 10.12 2.30 27.30
C PRO A 43 10.25 3.38 26.23
N VAL A 44 11.41 3.50 25.57
CA VAL A 44 11.59 4.45 24.45
C VAL A 44 10.66 4.10 23.29
N SER A 45 10.49 2.82 22.98
CA SER A 45 9.63 2.40 21.86
C SER A 45 8.15 2.61 22.17
N HIS A 46 7.71 2.42 23.42
CA HIS A 46 6.35 2.79 23.83
C HIS A 46 6.13 4.31 23.74
N LEU A 47 7.10 5.11 24.18
CA LEU A 47 7.03 6.57 24.04
C LEU A 47 6.99 6.99 22.57
N ALA A 48 7.81 6.36 21.71
CA ALA A 48 7.80 6.61 20.27
C ALA A 48 6.47 6.23 19.62
N HIS A 49 5.85 5.12 20.04
CA HIS A 49 4.51 4.73 19.59
C HIS A 49 3.45 5.78 19.96
N LEU A 50 3.46 6.28 21.20
CA LEU A 50 2.56 7.35 21.63
C LEU A 50 2.81 8.67 20.87
N ALA A 51 4.09 9.04 20.70
CA ALA A 51 4.48 10.23 19.95
C ALA A 51 4.06 10.12 18.47
N TRP A 52 4.17 8.92 17.89
CA TRP A 52 3.77 8.65 16.52
C TRP A 52 2.27 8.87 16.31
N TRP A 53 1.41 8.41 17.22
CA TRP A 53 -0.03 8.71 17.17
C TRP A 53 -0.31 10.21 17.28
N GLY A 54 0.41 10.92 18.14
CA GLY A 54 0.32 12.39 18.23
C GLY A 54 0.69 13.07 16.90
N ALA A 55 1.79 12.64 16.29
CA ALA A 55 2.24 13.12 14.98
C ALA A 55 1.24 12.76 13.85
N ALA A 56 0.65 11.55 13.88
CA ALA A 56 -0.34 11.10 12.90
C ALA A 56 -1.63 11.91 12.97
N ILE A 57 -2.15 12.18 14.18
CA ILE A 57 -3.35 13.01 14.37
C ILE A 57 -3.08 14.44 13.91
N LEU A 58 -1.95 15.03 14.30
CA LEU A 58 -1.59 16.38 13.89
C LEU A 58 -1.34 16.46 12.38
N GLY A 59 -0.69 15.46 11.80
CA GLY A 59 -0.47 15.32 10.37
C GLY A 59 -1.78 15.20 9.60
N LEU A 60 -2.75 14.44 10.10
CA LEU A 60 -4.10 14.35 9.51
C LEU A 60 -4.82 15.71 9.50
N VAL A 61 -4.77 16.45 10.62
CA VAL A 61 -5.36 17.79 10.72
C VAL A 61 -4.69 18.75 9.75
N LEU A 62 -3.35 18.81 9.75
CA LEU A 62 -2.59 19.70 8.86
C LEU A 62 -2.78 19.33 7.38
N GLY A 63 -2.80 18.03 7.05
CA GLY A 63 -3.07 17.53 5.71
C GLY A 63 -4.48 17.84 5.22
N THR A 64 -5.48 17.74 6.09
CA THR A 64 -6.86 18.13 5.75
C THR A 64 -6.93 19.63 5.47
N ILE A 65 -6.27 20.45 6.29
CA ILE A 65 -6.20 21.90 6.07
C ILE A 65 -5.46 22.23 4.77
N TYR A 66 -4.36 21.53 4.48
CA TYR A 66 -3.61 21.65 3.22
C TYR A 66 -4.51 21.40 2.00
N LEU A 67 -5.27 20.30 2.00
CA LEU A 67 -6.19 19.97 0.91
C LEU A 67 -7.33 20.99 0.80
N LEU A 68 -7.88 21.44 1.92
CA LEU A 68 -8.93 22.47 1.93
C LEU A 68 -8.45 23.83 1.38
N ARG A 69 -7.14 24.10 1.41
CA ARG A 69 -6.51 25.28 0.80
C ARG A 69 -6.21 25.10 -0.69
N GLY A 70 -6.56 23.97 -1.29
CA GLY A 70 -6.28 23.66 -2.69
C GLY A 70 -4.88 23.08 -2.92
N GLY A 71 -4.21 22.57 -1.88
CA GLY A 71 -2.88 21.97 -1.97
C GLY A 71 -1.79 22.93 -2.47
N PRO A 72 -1.62 24.12 -1.86
CA PRO A 72 -0.59 25.08 -2.29
C PRO A 72 0.81 24.54 -2.01
N GLU A 73 1.81 24.93 -2.81
CA GLU A 73 3.21 24.60 -2.51
C GLU A 73 3.59 25.11 -1.11
N VAL A 74 4.07 24.20 -0.26
CA VAL A 74 4.47 24.51 1.12
C VAL A 74 6.00 24.63 1.16
N ALA A 75 6.49 25.81 1.53
CA ALA A 75 7.93 26.02 1.67
C ALA A 75 8.51 25.21 2.84
N LEU A 76 9.71 24.67 2.66
CA LEU A 76 10.46 24.04 3.75
C LEU A 76 10.91 25.13 4.73
N ALA A 77 10.19 25.26 5.84
CA ALA A 77 10.40 26.30 6.83
C ALA A 77 10.47 25.74 8.25
N LEU A 78 11.12 26.49 9.15
CA LEU A 78 11.07 26.25 10.59
C LEU A 78 10.43 27.47 11.24
N GLY A 79 9.27 27.28 11.85
CA GLY A 79 8.53 28.37 12.49
C GLY A 79 7.18 27.93 13.03
N PRO A 80 6.52 28.80 13.81
CA PRO A 80 5.20 28.50 14.38
C PRO A 80 4.04 28.63 13.37
N GLY A 81 4.32 29.10 12.15
CA GLY A 81 3.34 29.19 11.07
C GLY A 81 2.98 27.83 10.48
N PHE A 82 1.97 27.82 9.60
CA PHE A 82 1.48 26.59 8.96
C PHE A 82 2.60 25.80 8.26
N ASP A 83 3.42 26.46 7.44
CA ASP A 83 4.48 25.82 6.66
C ASP A 83 5.55 25.16 7.55
N GLY A 84 5.87 25.83 8.67
CA GLY A 84 6.80 25.31 9.66
C GLY A 84 6.24 24.12 10.43
N LEU A 85 4.97 24.19 10.86
CA LEU A 85 4.30 23.08 11.50
C LEU A 85 4.15 21.88 10.54
N PHE A 86 3.76 22.13 9.29
CA PHE A 86 3.63 21.10 8.27
C PHE A 86 4.96 20.38 8.02
N THR A 87 6.05 21.15 7.89
CA THR A 87 7.42 20.62 7.73
C THR A 87 7.85 19.79 8.95
N VAL A 88 7.74 20.35 10.16
CA VAL A 88 8.22 19.69 11.39
C VAL A 88 7.41 18.42 11.66
N VAL A 89 6.09 18.46 11.52
CA VAL A 89 5.23 17.30 11.75
C VAL A 89 5.47 16.22 10.71
N GLY A 90 5.66 16.59 9.44
CA GLY A 90 6.03 15.65 8.37
C GLY A 90 7.37 14.95 8.65
N ILE A 91 8.41 15.72 8.99
CA ILE A 91 9.75 15.16 9.31
C ILE A 91 9.68 14.28 10.56
N VAL A 92 9.05 14.76 11.63
CA VAL A 92 8.92 13.99 12.89
C VAL A 92 8.13 12.71 12.65
N GLY A 93 7.02 12.78 11.92
CA GLY A 93 6.21 11.61 11.55
C GLY A 93 7.02 10.60 10.74
N ALA A 94 7.75 11.05 9.71
CA ALA A 94 8.60 10.18 8.89
C ALA A 94 9.72 9.51 9.71
N VAL A 95 10.39 10.26 10.59
CA VAL A 95 11.45 9.74 11.47
C VAL A 95 10.88 8.75 12.49
N LEU A 96 9.72 9.04 13.08
CA LEU A 96 9.05 8.12 14.00
C LEU A 96 8.59 6.85 13.28
N SER A 97 8.04 6.94 12.07
CA SER A 97 7.70 5.78 11.24
C SER A 97 8.95 4.93 10.93
N LEU A 98 10.07 5.57 10.57
CA LEU A 98 11.33 4.86 10.34
C LEU A 98 11.84 4.17 11.62
N TYR A 99 11.77 4.84 12.77
CA TYR A 99 12.13 4.27 14.05
C TYR A 99 11.24 3.07 14.40
N LEU A 100 9.92 3.19 14.27
CA LEU A 100 8.99 2.10 14.57
C LEU A 100 9.23 0.91 13.63
N TYR A 101 9.40 1.15 12.34
CA TYR A 101 9.69 0.10 11.37
C TYR A 101 11.01 -0.63 11.64
N LEU A 102 12.11 0.09 11.91
CA LEU A 102 13.44 -0.53 12.09
C LEU A 102 13.66 -1.11 13.49
N ILE A 103 13.18 -0.41 14.51
CA ILE A 103 13.49 -0.67 15.92
C ILE A 103 12.22 -1.04 16.67
N GLY A 104 11.21 -0.17 16.67
CA GLY A 104 10.00 -0.30 17.49
C GLY A 104 9.26 -1.63 17.31
N ARG A 105 9.26 -2.20 16.09
CA ARG A 105 8.64 -3.50 15.78
C ARG A 105 9.19 -4.66 16.61
N HIS A 106 10.41 -4.55 17.11
CA HIS A 106 11.05 -5.59 17.92
C HIS A 106 10.84 -5.43 19.43
N TYR A 107 10.20 -4.33 19.85
CA TYR A 107 10.02 -3.96 21.26
C TYR A 107 8.55 -3.70 21.67
N VAL A 108 7.68 -3.35 20.71
CA VAL A 108 6.28 -2.96 20.94
C VAL A 108 5.29 -3.85 20.17
N GLY A 109 5.70 -4.42 19.03
CA GLY A 109 4.88 -5.36 18.28
C GLY A 109 5.05 -6.76 18.83
N GLU A 110 3.96 -7.38 19.30
CA GLU A 110 3.99 -8.79 19.69
C GLU A 110 4.32 -9.67 18.46
N GLY A 111 5.27 -10.59 18.61
CA GLY A 111 5.72 -11.53 17.57
C GLY A 111 4.70 -12.57 17.08
N GLU A 112 3.39 -12.31 17.19
CA GLU A 112 2.31 -13.26 16.91
C GLU A 112 1.54 -12.88 15.64
N ILE A 113 2.22 -12.86 14.48
CA ILE A 113 1.56 -12.74 13.16
C ILE A 113 0.68 -13.99 12.86
N ALA A 114 0.79 -15.06 13.65
CA ALA A 114 0.14 -16.34 13.39
C ALA A 114 -1.30 -16.48 13.94
N ARG A 115 -1.86 -15.49 14.65
CA ARG A 115 -3.25 -15.57 15.14
C ARG A 115 -4.06 -14.32 14.82
N ALA A 116 -4.53 -14.25 13.58
CA ALA A 116 -5.61 -13.34 13.18
C ALA A 116 -6.89 -13.45 14.06
N ARG A 117 -7.02 -14.52 14.86
CA ARG A 117 -8.16 -14.74 15.76
C ARG A 117 -8.01 -14.13 17.15
N ASP A 118 -6.78 -13.83 17.60
CA ASP A 118 -6.51 -13.32 18.96
C ASP A 118 -6.15 -11.82 18.97
N SER A 119 -5.80 -11.23 17.81
CA SER A 119 -5.37 -9.82 17.64
C SER A 119 -6.41 -8.75 17.97
N PHE A 120 -7.69 -9.12 18.16
CA PHE A 120 -8.75 -8.19 18.59
C PHE A 120 -9.04 -8.27 20.10
N GLY A 121 -8.14 -8.86 20.88
CA GLY A 121 -8.28 -9.00 22.33
C GLY A 121 -8.33 -7.66 23.08
N SER A 122 -7.62 -6.64 22.60
CA SER A 122 -7.63 -5.29 23.19
C SER A 122 -7.51 -4.16 22.15
N ILE A 123 -8.01 -2.97 22.52
CA ILE A 123 -7.85 -1.74 21.73
C ILE A 123 -6.37 -1.39 21.55
N TYR A 124 -5.55 -1.64 22.57
CA TYR A 124 -4.12 -1.34 22.53
C TYR A 124 -3.40 -2.18 21.46
N ASP A 125 -3.71 -3.47 21.36
CA ASP A 125 -3.09 -4.36 20.37
C ASP A 125 -3.50 -3.95 18.96
N THR A 126 -4.78 -3.59 18.79
CA THR A 126 -5.29 -3.09 17.50
C THR A 126 -4.60 -1.79 17.08
N LEU A 127 -4.45 -0.81 17.98
CA LEU A 127 -3.77 0.46 17.70
C LEU A 127 -2.27 0.26 17.45
N THR A 128 -1.64 -0.66 18.17
CA THR A 128 -0.24 -1.00 17.97
C THR A 128 -0.03 -1.63 16.60
N HIS A 129 -0.83 -2.64 16.25
CA HIS A 129 -0.77 -3.27 14.94
C HIS A 129 -0.99 -2.26 13.81
N ALA A 130 -2.01 -1.39 13.94
CA ALA A 130 -2.25 -0.32 12.97
C ALA A 130 -1.05 0.63 12.84
N ALA A 131 -0.40 1.03 13.94
CA ALA A 131 0.80 1.86 13.90
C ALA A 131 1.99 1.15 13.23
N MET A 132 2.15 -0.15 13.44
CA MET A 132 3.21 -0.93 12.81
C MET A 132 3.02 -1.06 11.30
N GLU A 133 1.81 -1.41 10.84
CA GLU A 133 1.49 -1.53 9.41
C GLU A 133 1.58 -0.17 8.69
N THR A 134 1.05 0.89 9.30
CA THR A 134 1.13 2.24 8.72
C THR A 134 2.55 2.80 8.69
N SER A 135 3.38 2.54 9.70
CA SER A 135 4.79 2.94 9.69
C SER A 135 5.59 2.15 8.63
N PHE A 136 5.31 0.86 8.46
CA PHE A 136 5.85 0.05 7.35
C PHE A 136 5.52 0.67 5.99
N VAL A 137 4.23 0.96 5.74
CA VAL A 137 3.77 1.62 4.50
C VAL A 137 4.45 2.97 4.31
N THR A 138 4.51 3.81 5.36
CA THR A 138 5.11 5.15 5.28
C THR A 138 6.57 5.09 4.84
N VAL A 139 7.35 4.14 5.37
CA VAL A 139 8.76 3.98 5.01
C VAL A 139 8.91 3.56 3.54
N TRP A 140 8.11 2.62 3.06
CA TRP A 140 8.15 2.21 1.65
C TRP A 140 7.73 3.31 0.69
N VAL A 141 6.70 4.07 1.04
CA VAL A 141 6.28 5.26 0.27
C VAL A 141 7.42 6.28 0.21
N LEU A 142 8.07 6.57 1.34
CA LEU A 142 9.21 7.48 1.40
C LEU A 142 10.38 7.00 0.53
N VAL A 143 10.70 5.70 0.55
CA VAL A 143 11.72 5.11 -0.32
C VAL A 143 11.34 5.24 -1.79
N ALA A 144 10.07 4.99 -2.16
CA ALA A 144 9.60 5.15 -3.54
C ALA A 144 9.72 6.59 -4.04
N PHE A 145 9.32 7.58 -3.22
CA PHE A 145 9.49 9.00 -3.55
C PHE A 145 10.96 9.39 -3.68
N LEU A 146 11.83 8.98 -2.75
CA LEU A 146 13.26 9.26 -2.87
C LEU A 146 13.87 8.63 -4.11
N ALA A 147 13.51 7.38 -4.43
CA ALA A 147 13.98 6.70 -5.63
C ALA A 147 13.54 7.43 -6.91
N TYR A 148 12.28 7.89 -6.94
CA TYR A 148 11.74 8.68 -8.04
C TYR A 148 12.45 10.03 -8.19
N GLU A 149 12.52 10.82 -7.12
CA GLU A 149 13.13 12.15 -7.12
C GLU A 149 14.61 12.09 -7.52
N TYR A 150 15.36 11.12 -6.97
CA TYR A 150 16.75 10.92 -7.37
C TYR A 150 16.87 10.45 -8.82
N PHE A 151 15.99 9.57 -9.29
CA PHE A 151 15.99 9.16 -10.69
C PHE A 151 15.77 10.35 -11.63
N VAL A 152 14.79 11.21 -11.35
CA VAL A 152 14.51 12.42 -12.14
C VAL A 152 15.69 13.38 -12.07
N LEU A 153 16.24 13.62 -10.88
CA LEU A 153 17.38 14.50 -10.67
C LEU A 153 18.64 14.06 -11.45
N PHE A 154 18.97 12.77 -11.43
CA PHE A 154 20.17 12.25 -12.10
C PHE A 154 19.98 12.03 -13.61
N SER A 155 18.78 11.65 -14.05
CA SER A 155 18.50 11.43 -15.47
C SER A 155 18.22 12.73 -16.22
N GLY A 156 17.74 13.77 -15.53
CA GLY A 156 17.29 15.02 -16.14
C GLY A 156 16.05 14.85 -17.03
N VAL A 157 15.36 13.71 -16.93
CA VAL A 157 14.21 13.38 -17.78
C VAL A 157 12.97 14.07 -17.28
N ASN A 158 12.25 14.74 -18.19
CA ASN A 158 10.91 15.23 -17.91
C ASN A 158 9.88 14.11 -18.15
N ILE A 159 9.28 13.62 -17.07
CA ILE A 159 8.34 12.49 -17.11
C ILE A 159 7.11 12.78 -17.97
N ALA A 160 6.59 14.02 -17.95
CA ALA A 160 5.46 14.41 -18.78
C ALA A 160 5.78 14.27 -20.28
N THR A 161 6.96 14.75 -20.70
CA THR A 161 7.39 14.64 -22.10
C THR A 161 7.66 13.18 -22.50
N LEU A 162 8.20 12.37 -21.60
CA LEU A 162 8.44 10.95 -21.84
C LEU A 162 7.12 10.20 -21.98
N ALA A 163 6.16 10.44 -21.10
CA ALA A 163 4.84 9.83 -21.13
C ALA A 163 4.06 10.25 -22.39
N ALA A 164 4.13 11.52 -22.78
CA ALA A 164 3.55 12.00 -24.03
C ALA A 164 4.19 11.33 -25.26
N ALA A 165 5.51 11.19 -25.28
CA ALA A 165 6.23 10.51 -26.35
C ALA A 165 5.95 8.99 -26.40
N ALA A 166 5.69 8.37 -25.25
CA ALA A 166 5.33 6.96 -25.15
C ALA A 166 3.93 6.66 -25.71
N GLY A 167 3.02 7.64 -25.69
CA GLY A 167 1.65 7.50 -26.21
C GLY A 167 0.93 6.31 -25.57
N VAL A 168 0.46 5.36 -26.40
CA VAL A 168 -0.22 4.14 -25.93
C VAL A 168 0.64 3.24 -25.02
N LEU A 169 1.97 3.39 -25.04
CA LEU A 169 2.84 2.67 -24.12
C LEU A 169 2.77 3.22 -22.69
N ALA A 170 2.32 4.48 -22.49
CA ALA A 170 2.16 5.05 -21.16
C ALA A 170 1.16 4.26 -20.29
N PRO A 171 -0.07 3.94 -20.75
CA PRO A 171 -0.97 3.10 -19.97
C PRO A 171 -0.50 1.66 -19.78
N ILE A 172 0.22 1.10 -20.76
CA ILE A 172 0.83 -0.23 -20.59
C ILE A 172 1.92 -0.17 -19.51
N GLY A 173 2.76 0.87 -19.51
CA GLY A 173 3.75 1.10 -18.47
C GLY A 173 3.12 1.27 -17.09
N GLY A 174 2.02 2.02 -16.99
CA GLY A 174 1.24 2.16 -15.74
C GLY A 174 0.73 0.81 -15.23
N ALA A 175 0.14 -0.03 -16.10
CA ALA A 175 -0.28 -1.37 -15.74
C ALA A 175 0.89 -2.26 -15.28
N VAL A 176 2.06 -2.16 -15.92
CA VAL A 176 3.26 -2.92 -15.53
C VAL A 176 3.79 -2.48 -14.17
N VAL A 177 3.84 -1.17 -13.91
CA VAL A 177 4.15 -0.65 -12.57
C VAL A 177 3.14 -1.15 -11.53
N GLY A 178 1.90 -1.37 -11.96
CA GLY A 178 0.81 -1.95 -11.15
C GLY A 178 1.08 -3.35 -10.60
N LEU A 179 1.98 -4.09 -11.25
CA LEU A 179 2.36 -5.45 -10.84
C LEU A 179 3.32 -5.45 -9.64
N ILE A 180 3.91 -4.29 -9.32
CA ILE A 180 4.81 -4.17 -8.18
C ILE A 180 3.94 -4.17 -6.91
N PRO A 181 4.06 -5.17 -6.03
CA PRO A 181 3.24 -5.25 -4.83
C PRO A 181 3.44 -4.05 -3.91
N GLY A 182 2.38 -3.74 -3.16
CA GLY A 182 2.33 -2.65 -2.19
C GLY A 182 1.65 -1.38 -2.69
N CYS A 183 1.41 -0.43 -1.79
CA CYS A 183 0.72 0.83 -2.11
C CYS A 183 1.65 1.94 -2.62
N GLY A 184 2.96 1.82 -2.41
CA GLY A 184 3.96 2.82 -2.79
C GLY A 184 3.93 3.24 -4.27
N PRO A 185 4.02 2.30 -5.22
CA PRO A 185 3.98 2.63 -6.65
C PRO A 185 2.70 3.38 -7.07
N GLN A 186 1.54 2.97 -6.55
CA GLN A 186 0.27 3.64 -6.83
C GLN A 186 0.22 5.06 -6.28
N ILE A 187 0.68 5.26 -5.03
CA ILE A 187 0.73 6.60 -4.41
C ILE A 187 1.65 7.51 -5.21
N LEU A 188 2.83 7.01 -5.60
CA LEU A 188 3.76 7.76 -6.43
C LEU A 188 3.14 8.15 -7.78
N LEU A 189 2.54 7.21 -8.51
CA LEU A 189 1.92 7.49 -9.81
C LEU A 189 0.75 8.48 -9.69
N ALA A 190 -0.03 8.41 -8.61
CA ALA A 190 -1.07 9.38 -8.33
C ALA A 190 -0.52 10.79 -8.10
N SER A 191 0.60 10.93 -7.38
CA SER A 191 1.28 12.22 -7.18
C SER A 191 1.85 12.76 -8.50
N VAL A 192 2.56 11.93 -9.28
CA VAL A 192 3.09 12.34 -10.58
C VAL A 192 1.97 12.73 -11.55
N TYR A 193 0.83 12.04 -11.53
CA TYR A 193 -0.35 12.46 -12.28
C TYR A 193 -0.89 13.82 -11.81
N ALA A 194 -1.00 14.04 -10.50
CA ALA A 194 -1.48 15.30 -9.93
C ALA A 194 -0.60 16.50 -10.35
N GLU A 195 0.70 16.27 -10.52
CA GLU A 195 1.68 17.25 -11.04
C GLU A 195 1.68 17.38 -12.58
N GLY A 196 0.84 16.63 -13.29
CA GLY A 196 0.76 16.64 -14.76
C GLY A 196 1.85 15.83 -15.46
N GLY A 197 2.56 14.96 -14.74
CA GLY A 197 3.62 14.11 -15.27
C GLY A 197 3.14 12.86 -16.02
N LEU A 198 1.92 12.41 -15.78
CA LEU A 198 1.35 11.20 -16.39
C LEU A 198 -0.05 11.46 -16.96
N PRO A 199 -0.46 10.71 -18.01
CA PRO A 199 -1.83 10.73 -18.49
C PRO A 199 -2.77 9.93 -17.58
N PHE A 200 -4.04 10.31 -17.53
CA PHE A 200 -5.08 9.64 -16.74
C PHE A 200 -5.25 8.17 -17.12
N SER A 201 -5.04 7.83 -18.40
CA SER A 201 -5.04 6.46 -18.89
C SER A 201 -3.99 5.60 -18.18
N ALA A 202 -2.80 6.14 -17.90
CA ALA A 202 -1.74 5.42 -17.19
C ALA A 202 -1.99 5.28 -15.70
N LEU A 203 -2.52 6.31 -15.05
CA LEU A 203 -2.94 6.21 -13.66
C LEU A 203 -4.06 5.18 -13.47
N SER A 204 -5.05 5.17 -14.38
CA SER A 204 -6.17 4.23 -14.33
C SER A 204 -5.72 2.78 -14.56
N ALA A 205 -4.83 2.57 -15.53
CA ALA A 205 -4.25 1.25 -15.77
C ALA A 205 -3.46 0.74 -14.56
N ASN A 206 -2.66 1.60 -13.93
CA ASN A 206 -1.96 1.28 -12.70
C ASN A 206 -2.95 0.89 -11.58
N ALA A 207 -3.98 1.70 -11.35
CA ALA A 207 -4.97 1.47 -10.29
C ALA A 207 -5.75 0.16 -10.45
N ILE A 208 -6.05 -0.26 -11.68
CA ILE A 208 -6.76 -1.54 -11.94
C ILE A 208 -5.82 -2.73 -11.77
N ALA A 209 -4.54 -2.59 -12.14
CA ALA A 209 -3.56 -3.67 -12.04
C ALA A 209 -3.09 -3.92 -10.61
N GLN A 210 -3.26 -2.96 -9.69
CA GLN A 210 -2.65 -2.97 -8.37
C GLN A 210 -3.36 -3.88 -7.37
N ASP A 211 -2.65 -4.91 -6.89
CA ASP A 211 -3.11 -5.82 -5.82
C ASP A 211 -2.75 -5.34 -4.40
N GLY A 212 -1.94 -4.28 -4.29
CA GLY A 212 -1.51 -3.69 -3.01
C GLY A 212 -0.68 -4.64 -2.15
N ASP A 213 -0.75 -4.49 -0.82
CA ASP A 213 0.03 -5.31 0.12
C ASP A 213 -0.51 -6.76 0.23
N ALA A 214 -1.73 -7.01 -0.23
CA ALA A 214 -2.35 -8.34 -0.20
C ALA A 214 -1.64 -9.37 -1.10
N LEU A 215 -0.88 -8.89 -2.09
CA LEU A 215 -0.10 -9.77 -2.95
C LEU A 215 1.12 -10.37 -2.22
N PHE A 216 1.65 -9.73 -1.17
CA PHE A 216 2.81 -10.25 -0.44
C PHE A 216 2.53 -11.59 0.26
N PRO A 217 1.48 -11.73 1.10
CA PRO A 217 1.16 -13.02 1.71
C PRO A 217 0.72 -14.06 0.68
N LEU A 218 -0.01 -13.64 -0.36
CA LEU A 218 -0.46 -14.56 -1.40
C LEU A 218 0.72 -15.16 -2.17
N LEU A 219 1.71 -14.35 -2.53
CA LEU A 219 2.93 -14.83 -3.19
C LEU A 219 3.73 -15.79 -2.30
N ALA A 220 3.70 -15.60 -0.98
CA ALA A 220 4.36 -16.47 -0.02
C ALA A 220 3.65 -17.81 0.19
N VAL A 221 2.30 -17.82 0.20
CA VAL A 221 1.49 -19.02 0.46
C VAL A 221 1.20 -19.81 -0.82
N ASP A 222 0.82 -19.14 -1.91
CA ASP A 222 0.53 -19.74 -3.21
C ASP A 222 0.93 -18.79 -4.35
N ALA A 223 2.18 -18.91 -4.79
CA ALA A 223 2.71 -18.12 -5.90
C ALA A 223 1.93 -18.32 -7.21
N LYS A 224 1.29 -19.49 -7.43
CA LYS A 224 0.50 -19.70 -8.66
C LYS A 224 -0.79 -18.90 -8.59
N ALA A 225 -1.48 -18.94 -7.44
CA ALA A 225 -2.66 -18.11 -7.23
C ALA A 225 -2.33 -16.62 -7.34
N ALA A 226 -1.18 -16.18 -6.80
CA ALA A 226 -0.70 -14.80 -6.94
C ALA A 226 -0.53 -14.41 -8.41
N ILE A 227 0.19 -15.20 -9.21
CA ILE A 227 0.38 -14.93 -10.63
C ILE A 227 -0.96 -14.88 -11.38
N VAL A 228 -1.87 -15.80 -11.06
CA VAL A 228 -3.20 -15.83 -11.68
C VAL A 228 -3.98 -14.56 -11.34
N ALA A 229 -4.03 -14.16 -10.07
CA ALA A 229 -4.68 -12.92 -9.64
C ALA A 229 -4.10 -11.69 -10.37
N THR A 230 -2.78 -11.58 -10.41
CA THR A 230 -2.09 -10.51 -11.11
C THR A 230 -2.41 -10.49 -12.61
N ILE A 231 -2.51 -11.64 -13.28
CA ILE A 231 -2.94 -11.70 -14.70
C ILE A 231 -4.40 -11.24 -14.86
N TYR A 232 -5.29 -11.65 -13.94
CA TYR A 232 -6.70 -11.26 -13.95
C TYR A 232 -6.89 -9.76 -13.77
N ASN A 233 -5.97 -9.05 -13.10
CA ASN A 233 -6.04 -7.61 -12.93
C ASN A 233 -5.27 -6.86 -14.04
N PHE A 234 -4.11 -7.35 -14.45
CA PHE A 234 -3.28 -6.74 -15.50
C PHE A 234 -3.97 -6.70 -16.86
N LEU A 235 -4.64 -7.77 -17.28
CA LEU A 235 -5.29 -7.83 -18.59
C LEU A 235 -6.41 -6.79 -18.73
N PRO A 236 -7.40 -6.73 -17.82
CA PRO A 236 -8.39 -5.64 -17.80
C PRO A 236 -7.74 -4.26 -17.67
N ALA A 237 -6.71 -4.11 -16.84
CA ALA A 237 -6.00 -2.85 -16.67
C ALA A 237 -5.41 -2.33 -17.99
N ALA A 238 -4.71 -3.19 -18.74
CA ALA A 238 -4.13 -2.82 -20.02
C ALA A 238 -5.23 -2.48 -21.05
N VAL A 239 -6.31 -3.26 -21.10
CA VAL A 239 -7.44 -2.99 -22.00
C VAL A 239 -8.11 -1.66 -21.67
N VAL A 240 -8.41 -1.41 -20.40
CA VAL A 240 -9.06 -0.17 -19.96
C VAL A 240 -8.13 1.03 -20.15
N GLY A 241 -6.85 0.90 -19.82
CA GLY A 241 -5.85 1.95 -20.02
C GLY A 241 -5.71 2.35 -21.49
N VAL A 242 -5.59 1.37 -22.39
CA VAL A 242 -5.52 1.62 -23.84
C VAL A 242 -6.83 2.21 -24.37
N ALA A 243 -7.98 1.71 -23.90
CA ALA A 243 -9.28 2.29 -24.27
C ALA A 243 -9.39 3.75 -23.83
N LEU A 244 -9.00 4.06 -22.59
CA LEU A 244 -8.98 5.43 -22.08
C LEU A 244 -8.05 6.30 -22.90
N HIS A 245 -6.87 5.84 -23.27
CA HIS A 245 -5.94 6.63 -24.09
C HIS A 245 -6.57 7.11 -25.42
N PHE A 246 -7.35 6.25 -26.10
CA PHE A 246 -8.01 6.63 -27.35
C PHE A 246 -9.34 7.35 -27.16
N LEU A 247 -10.08 7.04 -26.10
CA LEU A 247 -11.44 7.56 -25.90
C LEU A 247 -11.48 8.82 -25.03
N TRP A 248 -10.43 9.13 -24.26
CA TRP A 248 -10.47 10.23 -23.29
C TRP A 248 -10.78 11.58 -23.95
N GLY A 249 -9.97 11.97 -24.92
CA GLY A 249 -10.16 13.21 -25.68
C GLY A 249 -11.51 13.24 -26.44
N PRO A 250 -11.82 12.23 -27.29
CA PRO A 250 -13.05 12.22 -28.08
C PRO A 250 -14.36 12.19 -27.27
N VAL A 251 -14.38 11.50 -26.12
CA VAL A 251 -15.59 11.31 -25.32
C VAL A 251 -15.77 12.42 -24.30
N PHE A 252 -14.69 12.82 -23.62
CA PHE A 252 -14.77 13.75 -22.50
C PHE A 252 -14.31 15.17 -22.84
N GLY A 253 -13.51 15.36 -23.89
CA GLY A 253 -12.99 16.68 -24.28
C GLY A 253 -12.09 17.33 -23.21
N MET A 254 -11.60 16.56 -22.25
CA MET A 254 -10.74 17.02 -21.15
C MET A 254 -9.27 16.75 -21.46
N ALA A 255 -8.36 17.51 -20.83
CA ALA A 255 -6.94 17.19 -20.88
C ALA A 255 -6.69 15.82 -20.23
N GLU A 256 -5.75 15.06 -20.79
CA GLU A 256 -5.38 13.74 -20.28
C GLU A 256 -4.35 13.83 -19.14
N PHE A 257 -3.59 14.92 -19.06
CA PHE A 257 -2.55 15.14 -18.05
C PHE A 257 -3.07 16.04 -16.93
N GLY A 258 -2.90 15.61 -15.68
CA GLY A 258 -3.39 16.32 -14.51
C GLY A 258 -4.92 16.38 -14.41
N PHE A 259 -5.45 17.08 -13.41
CA PHE A 259 -6.90 17.23 -13.19
C PHE A 259 -7.58 18.21 -14.17
N GLY A 260 -7.12 18.30 -15.41
CA GLY A 260 -7.70 19.18 -16.41
C GLY A 260 -7.42 20.68 -16.19
N VAL A 261 -6.36 21.01 -15.45
CA VAL A 261 -5.91 22.39 -15.27
C VAL A 261 -4.86 22.70 -16.34
N LEU A 262 -5.31 23.36 -17.41
CA LEU A 262 -4.51 24.28 -18.22
C LEU A 262 -5.21 25.64 -18.18
#